data_AF-A0A4S3KGT6-F1
#
_entry.id   AF-A0A4S3KGT6-F1
#
_cell.length_a   1.000
_cell.length_b   1.000
_cell.length_c   1.000
_cell.angle_alpha   90.00
_cell.angle_beta   90.00
_cell.angle_gamma   90.00
#
_symmetry.space_group_name_H-M   'P 1'
#
loop_
_entity.id
_entity.type
_entity.pdbx_description
1 polymer ?
#
loop_
_entity_poly.entity_id
_entity_poly.type
_entity_poly.pdbx_seq_one_letter_code
_entity_poly.pdbx_strand_id
1 'polypeptide(L)' 'MQRWIKLPDGRFVDAARVALIGKPETYQRLDEEGNDLGPAVTFNLGLDFQREHQLSVNGTREEMSALLKALMGSTGNGGA' A
#
# COMPACT_ATOMS: atom_id res chain seq x y z
N MET A 1 -2.01 12.02 16.72
CA MET A 1 -1.10 12.46 15.65
C MET A 1 -1.59 11.87 14.35
N GLN A 2 -1.96 12.68 13.37
CA GLN A 2 -2.31 12.21 12.03
C GLN A 2 -1.01 12.01 11.24
N ARG A 3 -0.86 10.88 10.54
CA ARG A 3 0.35 10.55 9.78
C ARG A 3 -0.02 10.22 8.34
N TRP A 4 0.08 11.20 7.47
CA TRP A 4 -0.22 11.05 6.05
C TRP A 4 0.85 10.22 5.34
N ILE A 5 0.44 9.13 4.71
CA ILE A 5 1.29 8.26 3.90
C ILE A 5 0.79 8.31 2.45
N LYS A 6 1.72 8.48 1.52
CA LYS A 6 1.45 8.43 0.09
C LYS A 6 1.34 6.97 -0.36
N LEU A 7 0.28 6.67 -1.10
CA LEU A 7 0.05 5.39 -1.74
C LEU A 7 0.75 5.34 -3.11
N PRO A 8 1.10 4.14 -3.62
CA PRO A 8 1.72 3.96 -4.94
C PRO A 8 0.90 4.56 -6.09
N ASP A 9 -0.43 4.54 -5.97
CA ASP A 9 -1.36 5.15 -6.92
C ASP A 9 -1.47 6.69 -6.83
N GLY A 10 -0.71 7.31 -5.92
CA GLY A 10 -0.68 8.76 -5.70
C GLY A 10 -1.70 9.29 -4.70
N ARG A 11 -2.62 8.47 -4.19
CA ARG A 11 -3.55 8.86 -3.11
C ARG A 11 -2.81 8.99 -1.78
N PHE A 12 -3.44 9.63 -0.80
CA PHE A 12 -2.91 9.75 0.55
C PHE A 12 -3.86 9.13 1.56
N VAL A 13 -3.29 8.45 2.55
CA VAL A 13 -4.04 7.83 3.65
C VAL A 13 -3.48 8.28 4.99
N ASP A 14 -4.34 8.52 5.97
CA ASP A 14 -3.90 8.68 7.35
C ASP A 14 -3.60 7.30 7.94
N ALA A 15 -2.33 7.06 8.25
CA ALA A 15 -1.87 5.79 8.80
C ALA A 15 -2.50 5.46 10.16
N ALA A 16 -2.93 6.47 10.92
CA ALA A 16 -3.62 6.27 12.19
C ALA A 16 -5.00 5.62 12.01
N ARG A 17 -5.55 5.62 10.79
CA ARG A 17 -6.83 5.00 10.45
C ARG A 17 -6.69 3.59 9.92
N VAL A 18 -5.49 3.14 9.55
CA VAL A 18 -5.33 1.77 9.01
C VAL A 18 -5.50 0.75 10.14
N ALA A 19 -6.63 0.04 10.12
CA ALA A 19 -7.02 -0.97 11.10
C ALA A 19 -6.62 -2.39 10.67
N LEU A 20 -6.59 -2.67 9.37
CA LEU A 20 -6.30 -3.99 8.81
C LEU A 20 -5.50 -3.85 7.51
N ILE A 21 -4.55 -4.77 7.32
CA ILE A 21 -3.90 -5.02 6.04
C ILE A 21 -4.27 -6.45 5.61
N GLY A 22 -4.97 -6.56 4.49
CA GLY A 22 -5.36 -7.82 3.87
C GLY A 22 -4.16 -8.56 3.28
N LYS A 23 -4.38 -9.82 2.95
CA LYS A 23 -3.35 -10.67 2.35
C LYS A 23 -2.86 -10.08 1.01
N PRO A 24 -1.54 -10.07 0.73
CA PRO A 24 -1.03 -9.73 -0.59
C PRO A 24 -1.59 -10.66 -1.66
N GLU A 25 -2.04 -10.06 -2.76
CA GLU A 25 -2.32 -10.77 -3.99
C GLU A 25 -1.28 -10.35 -5.04
N THR A 26 -0.69 -11.35 -5.71
CA THR A 26 0.35 -11.14 -6.73
C THR A 26 -0.18 -11.58 -8.08
N TYR A 27 0.02 -10.78 -9.11
CA TYR A 27 -0.41 -11.08 -10.47
C TYR A 27 0.59 -10.55 -11.49
N GLN A 28 0.57 -11.11 -12.69
CA GLN A 28 1.38 -10.63 -13.79
C GLN A 28 0.75 -9.37 -14.37
N ARG A 29 1.55 -8.31 -14.52
CA ARG A 29 1.09 -7.05 -15.12
C ARG A 29 1.66 -6.97 -16.52
N LEU A 30 0.78 -6.85 -17.50
CA LEU A 30 1.16 -6.64 -18.90
C LEU A 30 0.95 -5.18 -19.26
N ASP A 31 1.78 -4.64 -20.15
CA ASP A 31 1.49 -3.37 -20.81
C ASP A 31 0.45 -3.53 -21.93
N GLU A 32 0.09 -2.44 -22.58
CA GLU A 32 -0.90 -2.43 -23.69
C GLU A 32 -0.41 -3.19 -24.93
N GLU A 33 0.89 -3.44 -25.04
CA GLU A 33 1.54 -4.18 -26.12
C GLU A 33 1.76 -5.67 -25.77
N GLY A 34 1.37 -6.09 -24.56
CA GLY A 34 1.48 -7.47 -24.08
C GLY A 34 2.85 -7.84 -23.49
N ASN A 35 3.74 -6.88 -23.26
CA ASN A 35 5.02 -7.12 -22.60
C ASN A 35 4.84 -7.26 -21.09
N ASP A 36 5.64 -8.13 -20.47
CA ASP A 36 5.65 -8.33 -19.03
C ASP A 36 6.32 -7.15 -18.32
N LEU A 37 5.54 -6.41 -17.53
CA LEU A 37 6.02 -5.32 -16.65
C LEU A 37 6.45 -5.84 -15.27
N GLY A 38 6.42 -7.17 -15.08
CA GLY A 38 6.79 -7.85 -13.85
C GLY A 38 5.61 -8.12 -12.92
N PRO A 39 5.89 -8.74 -11.76
CA PRO A 39 4.88 -9.10 -10.78
C PRO A 39 4.36 -7.85 -10.06
N ALA A 40 3.07 -7.56 -10.25
CA ALA A 40 2.35 -6.57 -9.47
C ALA A 40 1.82 -7.18 -8.17
N VAL A 41 1.68 -6.34 -7.15
CA VAL A 41 1.17 -6.71 -5.84
C VAL A 41 0.00 -5.80 -5.50
N THR A 42 -1.08 -6.38 -4.98
CA THR A 42 -2.22 -5.64 -4.43
C THR A 42 -2.42 -5.98 -2.95
N PHE A 43 -2.71 -4.94 -2.15
CA PHE A 43 -3.20 -5.08 -0.78
C PHE A 43 -4.57 -4.44 -0.65
N ASN A 44 -5.41 -5.03 0.20
CA ASN A 44 -6.61 -4.39 0.70
C ASN A 44 -6.33 -3.77 2.06
N LEU A 45 -6.50 -2.46 2.19
CA LEU A 45 -6.37 -1.72 3.44
C LEU A 45 -7.76 -1.45 4.03
N GLY A 46 -7.99 -1.83 5.28
CA GLY A 46 -9.15 -1.38 6.04
C GLY A 46 -8.80 -0.11 6.80
N LEU A 47 -9.47 1.01 6.47
CA LEU A 47 -9.30 2.30 7.12
C LEU A 47 -10.22 2.51 8.33
N ASP A 48 -11.12 1.56 8.55
CA ASP A 48 -11.97 1.44 9.74
C ASP A 48 -12.47 -0.03 9.82
N PHE A 49 -13.24 -0.38 10.84
CA PHE A 49 -13.86 -1.69 10.98
C PHE A 49 -15.13 -1.84 10.12
N GLN A 50 -15.68 -0.74 9.61
CA GLN A 50 -16.77 -0.78 8.65
C GLN A 50 -16.29 -1.28 7.27
N ARG A 51 -17.03 -2.21 6.66
CA ARG A 51 -16.71 -2.81 5.36
C ARG A 51 -16.60 -1.79 4.22
N GLU A 52 -17.29 -0.66 4.34
CA GLU A 52 -17.33 0.42 3.36
C GLU A 52 -16.01 1.19 3.29
N HIS A 53 -15.17 1.09 4.31
CA HIS A 53 -13.89 1.80 4.42
C HIS A 53 -12.71 0.92 4.04
N GLN A 54 -12.85 0.16 2.95
CA GLN A 54 -11.79 -0.68 2.40
C GLN A 54 -11.22 -0.05 1.13
N LEU A 55 -9.89 -0.12 1.00
CA LEU A 55 -9.13 0.48 -0.08
C LEU A 55 -8.19 -0.55 -0.70
N SER A 56 -8.38 -0.86 -1.98
CA SER A 56 -7.42 -1.65 -2.74
C SER A 56 -6.31 -0.75 -3.25
N VAL A 57 -5.07 -1.17 -3.01
CA VAL A 57 -3.85 -0.47 -3.41
C VAL A 57 -2.97 -1.44 -4.18
N ASN A 58 -2.63 -1.07 -5.41
CA ASN A 58 -1.80 -1.84 -6.31
C ASN A 58 -0.49 -1.11 -6.60
N GLY A 59 0.60 -1.86 -6.76
CA GLY A 59 1.91 -1.33 -7.06
C GLY A 59 2.93 -2.44 -7.32
N THR A 60 4.19 -2.05 -7.51
CA THR A 60 5.30 -3.02 -7.56
C THR A 60 5.62 -3.54 -6.17
N ARG A 61 6.33 -4.67 -6.10
CA ARG A 61 6.76 -5.25 -4.81
C ARG A 61 7.54 -4.25 -3.96
N GLU A 62 8.38 -3.44 -4.57
CA GLU A 62 9.24 -2.45 -3.92
C GLU A 62 8.40 -1.32 -3.30
N GLU A 63 7.44 -0.79 -4.05
CA GLU A 63 6.51 0.26 -3.60
C GLU A 63 5.63 -0.24 -2.45
N MET A 64 5.08 -1.45 -2.61
CA MET A 64 4.27 -2.11 -1.59
C MET A 64 5.07 -2.36 -0.30
N SER A 65 6.34 -2.76 -0.41
CA SER A 65 7.23 -2.97 0.74
C SER A 65 7.57 -1.65 1.45
N ALA A 66 7.79 -0.57 0.69
CA ALA A 66 8.02 0.76 1.25
C ALA A 66 6.77 1.29 1.97
N LEU A 67 5.58 1.07 1.40
CA LEU A 67 4.29 1.42 2.02
C LEU A 67 4.12 0.71 3.38
N LEU A 68 4.36 -0.61 3.43
CA LEU A 68 4.26 -1.37 4.68
C LEU A 68 5.24 -0.87 5.74
N LYS A 69 6.49 -0.56 5.37
CA LYS A 69 7.48 0.02 6.29
C LYS A 69 7.02 1.37 6.83
N ALA A 70 6.43 2.22 5.99
CA ALA A 70 5.87 3.51 6.39
C ALA A 70 4.67 3.34 7.35
N LEU A 71 3.80 2.37 7.10
CA LEU A 71 2.67 2.04 7.96
C LEU A 71 3.11 1.50 9.33
N MET A 72 4.16 0.68 9.37
CA MET A 72 4.73 0.19 10.63
C MET A 72 5.50 1.26 11.40
N GLY A 73 5.67 2.48 10.86
CA GLY A 73 6.47 3.52 11.48
C GLY A 73 7.98 3.27 11.39
N SER A 74 8.42 2.32 10.55
CA SER A 74 9.84 2.04 10.29
C SER A 74 10.49 3.09 9.37
N THR A 75 9.74 4.10 8.92
CA THR A 75 10.29 5.24 8.18
C THR A 75 10.73 6.32 9.17
N GLY A 76 11.93 6.14 9.75
CA GLY A 76 12.76 7.26 10.19
C GLY A 76 12.37 8.00 11.47
N ASN A 77 12.15 7.30 12.59
CA ASN A 77 12.59 7.84 13.89
C ASN A 77 13.95 7.23 14.23
N GLY A 78 14.93 7.58 13.40
CA GLY A 78 16.33 7.18 13.46
C GLY A 78 17.16 8.33 12.93
N GLY A 79 17.09 9.46 13.63
CA GLY A 79 17.88 10.66 13.43
C GLY A 79 18.04 11.33 14.78
N ALA A 80 19.29 11.48 15.21
CA ALA A 80 19.74 12.08 16.46
C ALA A 80 19.32 13.56 16.61
#